data_AF-A0A2N3XSN8-F1
#
_entry.id   AF-A0A2N3XSN8-F1
#
_cell.length_a   1.000
_cell.length_b   1.000
_cell.length_c   1.000
_cell.angle_alpha   90.00
_cell.angle_beta   90.00
_cell.angle_gamma   90.00
#
_symmetry.space_group_name_H-M   'P 1'
#
loop_
_entity.id
_entity.type
_entity.pdbx_description
1 polymer ?
#
loop_
_entity_poly.entity_id
_entity_poly.type
_entity_poly.pdbx_seq_one_letter_code
_entity_poly.pdbx_strand_id
1 'polypeptide(L)'
;MSAAEKAQVGEPAGAEVVADEGLRWQDFTHARFYWTPDTGVTVVRGMIYLGFLERGGHDELGVPITDELASSGGGRYSDFLTRDGVIHSAIYWSTRTGAHLVVGPILEHFRELGEDARFGYPATDTRLTPDAFGAYNHFLTPDAQHENASIYWTQPSGANAVRGAIRDKWAATGWERGPLGYPVTDELSTPDGVGRYNQFNGDGRFPAGIVWSPRTGAHSVQGVIAQRYLELSGPAGVLGYPTTDELGTPDGRGRYNHFTGTGGASVYWTPQTGAHEVYGGIRARWSQLGWERSYLGYPVTGEHDIPQGRASEFENGYVEWHRDTGAVVDFPKN
;
A
#
# COMPACT_ATOMS: atom_id res chain seq x y z
N MET A 1 -25.42 0.44 -37.76
CA MET A 1 -26.13 0.39 -36.47
C MET A 1 -27.51 -0.26 -36.64
N SER A 2 -27.75 -1.29 -35.85
CA SER A 2 -29.05 -1.87 -35.53
C SER A 2 -29.94 -0.88 -34.76
N ALA A 3 -31.23 -1.19 -34.62
CA ALA A 3 -32.16 -0.37 -33.85
C ALA A 3 -31.79 -0.26 -32.36
N ALA A 4 -31.24 -1.32 -31.78
CA ALA A 4 -30.78 -1.33 -30.38
C ALA A 4 -29.57 -0.41 -30.16
N GLU A 5 -28.62 -0.39 -31.10
CA GLU A 5 -27.46 0.51 -31.03
C GLU A 5 -27.87 1.97 -31.19
N LYS A 6 -28.82 2.27 -32.10
CA LYS A 6 -29.38 3.63 -32.24
C LYS A 6 -30.02 4.13 -30.94
N ALA A 7 -30.76 3.26 -30.24
CA ALA A 7 -31.35 3.62 -28.96
C ALA A 7 -30.30 3.93 -27.87
N GLN A 8 -29.14 3.29 -27.92
CA GLN A 8 -28.06 3.51 -26.95
C GLN A 8 -27.28 4.80 -27.20
N VAL A 9 -27.07 5.20 -28.46
CA VAL A 9 -26.30 6.42 -28.79
C VAL A 9 -27.17 7.66 -28.98
N GLY A 10 -28.45 7.47 -29.33
CA GLY A 10 -29.39 8.55 -29.61
C GLY A 10 -29.27 9.12 -31.02
N GLU A 11 -29.83 10.32 -31.22
CA GLU A 11 -29.78 11.03 -32.49
C GLU A 11 -28.52 11.91 -32.59
N PRO A 12 -28.04 12.20 -33.83
CA PRO A 12 -26.93 13.12 -34.04
C PRO A 12 -27.20 14.49 -33.42
N ALA A 13 -26.25 14.99 -32.64
CA ALA A 13 -26.31 16.27 -31.93
C ALA A 13 -25.37 17.30 -32.57
N GLY A 14 -25.41 17.39 -33.91
CA GLY A 14 -24.56 18.30 -34.69
C GLY A 14 -24.05 17.68 -35.97
N ALA A 15 -23.35 18.49 -36.77
CA ALA A 15 -22.63 18.02 -37.94
C ALA A 15 -21.32 17.33 -37.53
N GLU A 16 -20.80 16.46 -38.39
CA GLU A 16 -19.44 15.94 -38.27
C GLU A 16 -18.43 17.09 -38.27
N VAL A 17 -17.51 17.05 -37.32
CA VAL A 17 -16.37 17.96 -37.21
C VAL A 17 -15.16 17.27 -37.79
N VAL A 18 -14.54 17.90 -38.79
CA VAL A 18 -13.25 17.48 -39.36
C VAL A 18 -12.19 18.41 -38.78
N ALA A 19 -11.46 17.94 -37.76
CA ALA A 19 -10.43 18.74 -37.11
C ALA A 19 -9.21 18.90 -38.01
N ASP A 20 -8.77 17.81 -38.64
CA ASP A 20 -7.72 17.74 -39.65
C ASP A 20 -7.74 16.38 -40.37
N GLU A 21 -6.67 16.04 -41.11
CA GLU A 21 -6.54 14.76 -41.83
C GLU A 21 -6.55 13.53 -40.90
N GLY A 22 -6.20 13.70 -39.63
CA GLY A 22 -6.05 12.62 -38.65
C GLY A 22 -7.22 12.46 -37.67
N LEU A 23 -8.16 13.42 -37.62
CA LEU A 23 -9.25 13.38 -36.64
C LEU A 23 -10.56 13.93 -37.19
N ARG A 24 -11.60 13.10 -37.07
CA ARG A 24 -13.00 13.49 -37.26
C ARG A 24 -13.83 13.02 -36.09
N TRP A 25 -14.88 13.75 -35.73
CA TRP A 25 -15.79 13.32 -34.69
C TRP A 25 -17.19 13.90 -34.87
N GLN A 26 -18.18 13.22 -34.28
CA GLN A 26 -19.57 13.70 -34.28
C GLN A 26 -20.22 13.38 -32.94
N ASP A 27 -20.85 14.39 -32.36
CA ASP A 27 -21.66 14.22 -31.16
C ASP A 27 -23.02 13.61 -31.49
N PHE A 28 -23.47 12.74 -30.60
CA PHE A 28 -24.79 12.15 -30.51
C PHE A 28 -25.34 12.42 -29.12
N THR A 29 -26.64 12.25 -28.93
CA THR A 29 -27.31 12.59 -27.67
C THR A 29 -26.67 11.92 -26.45
N HIS A 30 -26.16 10.68 -26.59
CA HIS A 30 -25.56 9.90 -25.49
C HIS A 30 -24.18 9.33 -25.83
N ALA A 31 -23.53 9.84 -26.88
CA ALA A 31 -22.26 9.32 -27.35
C ALA A 31 -21.49 10.34 -28.17
N ARG A 32 -20.20 10.09 -28.39
CA ARG A 32 -19.41 10.73 -29.44
C ARG A 32 -18.69 9.68 -30.24
N PHE A 33 -18.88 9.75 -31.55
CA PHE A 33 -18.14 8.93 -32.51
C PHE A 33 -16.89 9.68 -32.92
N TYR A 34 -15.80 8.94 -33.06
CA TYR A 34 -14.51 9.40 -33.52
C TYR A 34 -14.10 8.59 -34.74
N TRP A 35 -13.33 9.19 -35.63
CA TRP A 35 -12.57 8.49 -36.65
C TRP A 35 -11.13 8.99 -36.66
N THR A 36 -10.19 8.06 -36.66
CA THR A 36 -8.77 8.31 -36.92
C THR A 36 -8.24 7.32 -37.95
N PRO A 37 -7.13 7.62 -38.66
CA PRO A 37 -6.48 6.65 -39.54
C PRO A 37 -6.06 5.36 -38.83
N ASP A 38 -5.68 5.43 -37.55
CA ASP A 38 -5.09 4.32 -36.81
C ASP A 38 -6.16 3.39 -36.21
N THR A 39 -7.25 3.97 -35.70
CA THR A 39 -8.30 3.22 -34.97
C THR A 39 -9.55 2.97 -35.79
N GLY A 40 -9.70 3.64 -36.94
CA GLY A 40 -10.99 3.70 -37.64
C GLY A 40 -12.05 4.38 -36.79
N VAL A 41 -13.30 3.94 -36.90
CA VAL A 41 -14.41 4.50 -36.11
C VAL A 41 -14.45 3.89 -34.72
N THR A 42 -14.40 4.72 -33.68
CA THR A 42 -14.58 4.32 -32.27
C THR A 42 -15.69 5.16 -31.64
N VAL A 43 -16.35 4.62 -30.62
CA VAL A 43 -17.43 5.33 -29.91
C VAL A 43 -17.22 5.35 -28.40
N VAL A 44 -17.38 6.52 -27.80
CA VAL A 44 -17.54 6.69 -26.35
C VAL A 44 -19.01 6.97 -26.08
N ARG A 45 -19.62 6.25 -25.14
CA ARG A 45 -21.05 6.38 -24.86
C ARG A 45 -21.40 6.23 -23.38
N GLY A 46 -22.68 6.44 -23.07
CA GLY A 46 -23.24 6.18 -21.75
C GLY A 46 -22.55 6.96 -20.64
N MET A 47 -22.35 6.32 -19.49
CA MET A 47 -21.76 6.97 -18.32
C MET A 47 -20.27 7.29 -18.50
N ILE A 48 -19.56 6.51 -19.32
CA ILE A 48 -18.16 6.80 -19.67
C ILE A 48 -18.08 8.07 -20.52
N TYR A 49 -18.99 8.27 -21.48
CA TYR A 49 -19.06 9.49 -22.28
C TYR A 49 -19.27 10.73 -21.43
N LEU A 50 -20.18 10.67 -20.46
CA LEU A 50 -20.40 11.79 -19.54
C LEU A 50 -19.14 12.11 -18.73
N GLY A 51 -18.48 11.08 -18.17
CA GLY A 51 -17.23 11.25 -17.44
C GLY A 51 -16.09 11.77 -18.33
N PHE A 52 -16.03 11.32 -19.58
CA PHE A 52 -15.06 11.77 -20.57
C PHE A 52 -15.22 13.26 -20.88
N LEU A 53 -16.44 13.73 -21.13
CA LEU A 53 -16.69 15.16 -21.38
C LEU A 53 -16.41 16.05 -20.16
N GLU A 54 -16.75 15.59 -18.96
CA GLU A 54 -16.47 16.31 -17.71
C GLU A 54 -14.97 16.58 -17.52
N ARG A 55 -14.12 15.72 -18.08
CA ARG A 55 -12.66 15.78 -18.00
C ARG A 55 -12.03 16.46 -19.22
N GLY A 56 -12.78 17.26 -19.98
CA GLY A 56 -12.29 17.98 -21.16
C GLY A 56 -12.30 17.18 -22.46
N GLY A 57 -12.79 15.93 -22.43
CA GLY A 57 -12.91 15.10 -23.62
C GLY A 57 -11.55 14.83 -24.28
N HIS A 58 -11.52 14.88 -25.61
CA HIS A 58 -10.33 14.48 -26.37
C HIS A 58 -9.20 15.50 -26.31
N ASP A 59 -9.49 16.73 -25.91
CA ASP A 59 -8.46 17.77 -25.77
C ASP A 59 -7.53 17.46 -24.59
N GLU A 60 -8.05 16.82 -23.54
CA GLU A 60 -7.30 16.47 -22.33
C GLU A 60 -6.91 14.99 -22.29
N LEU A 61 -7.83 14.09 -22.61
CA LEU A 61 -7.63 12.65 -22.46
C LEU A 61 -7.19 11.96 -23.76
N GLY A 62 -7.26 12.67 -24.88
CA GLY A 62 -7.05 12.11 -26.20
C GLY A 62 -8.26 11.35 -26.74
N VAL A 63 -8.04 10.70 -27.87
CA VAL A 63 -9.11 10.02 -28.62
C VAL A 63 -9.32 8.60 -28.10
N PRO A 64 -10.56 8.08 -28.15
CA PRO A 64 -10.81 6.69 -27.80
C PRO A 64 -10.15 5.74 -28.79
N ILE A 65 -9.42 4.75 -28.27
CA ILE A 65 -8.77 3.70 -29.07
C ILE A 65 -9.51 2.36 -29.02
N THR A 66 -10.52 2.25 -28.16
CA THR A 66 -11.46 1.14 -28.11
C THR A 66 -12.89 1.66 -28.10
N ASP A 67 -13.82 0.83 -28.56
CA ASP A 67 -15.22 0.98 -28.14
C ASP A 67 -15.36 0.69 -26.64
N GLU A 68 -16.55 0.92 -26.09
CA GLU A 68 -16.88 0.56 -24.72
C GLU A 68 -16.83 -0.97 -24.51
N LEU A 69 -15.85 -1.42 -23.72
CA LEU A 69 -15.61 -2.82 -23.39
C LEU A 69 -16.28 -3.20 -22.07
N ALA A 70 -16.71 -4.46 -21.95
CA ALA A 70 -17.15 -5.02 -20.67
C ALA A 70 -15.92 -5.40 -19.83
N SER A 71 -15.97 -5.12 -18.53
CA SER A 71 -14.95 -5.56 -17.58
C SER A 71 -15.41 -6.81 -16.82
N SER A 72 -14.47 -7.48 -16.16
CA SER A 72 -14.70 -8.82 -15.57
C SER A 72 -15.69 -8.83 -14.39
N GLY A 73 -15.81 -7.72 -13.68
CA GLY A 73 -16.70 -7.49 -12.53
C GLY A 73 -18.08 -6.92 -12.90
N GLY A 74 -18.44 -6.90 -14.19
CA GLY A 74 -19.76 -6.46 -14.67
C GLY A 74 -19.89 -4.96 -14.98
N GLY A 75 -18.81 -4.21 -14.84
CA GLY A 75 -18.68 -2.82 -15.26
C GLY A 75 -18.24 -2.69 -16.71
N ARG A 76 -17.81 -1.48 -17.08
CA ARG A 76 -17.37 -1.14 -18.44
C ARG A 76 -16.16 -0.23 -18.40
N TYR A 77 -15.38 -0.20 -19.49
CA TYR A 77 -14.31 0.76 -19.67
C TYR A 77 -14.10 1.13 -21.14
N SER A 78 -13.45 2.27 -21.37
CA SER A 78 -12.90 2.65 -22.68
C SER A 78 -11.48 3.15 -22.49
N ASP A 79 -10.62 2.82 -23.44
CA ASP A 79 -9.24 3.30 -23.51
C ASP A 79 -9.12 4.56 -24.37
N PHE A 80 -8.22 5.44 -23.96
CA PHE A 80 -7.91 6.69 -24.61
C PHE A 80 -6.41 6.85 -24.78
N LEU A 81 -6.04 7.52 -25.86
CA LEU A 81 -4.66 7.82 -26.21
C LEU A 81 -4.54 9.29 -26.59
N THR A 82 -3.62 10.01 -25.93
CA THR A 82 -3.29 11.37 -26.33
C THR A 82 -2.73 11.39 -27.75
N ARG A 83 -2.88 12.52 -28.45
CA ARG A 83 -2.52 12.63 -29.87
C ARG A 83 -1.03 12.39 -30.16
N ASP A 84 -0.17 12.67 -29.19
CA ASP A 84 1.26 12.37 -29.26
C ASP A 84 1.58 10.89 -29.00
N GLY A 85 0.58 10.08 -28.64
CA GLY A 85 0.71 8.66 -28.31
C GLY A 85 1.38 8.39 -26.97
N VAL A 86 1.61 9.43 -26.15
CA VAL A 86 2.46 9.32 -24.95
C VAL A 86 1.67 8.84 -23.74
N ILE A 87 0.44 9.31 -23.57
CA ILE A 87 -0.35 9.04 -22.37
C ILE A 87 -1.47 8.06 -22.70
N HIS A 88 -1.37 6.87 -22.12
CA HIS A 88 -2.44 5.88 -22.08
C HIS A 88 -3.35 6.16 -20.89
N SER A 89 -4.64 6.25 -21.10
CA SER A 89 -5.61 6.35 -20.01
C SER A 89 -6.85 5.52 -20.29
N ALA A 90 -7.60 5.23 -19.23
CA ALA A 90 -8.87 4.54 -19.35
C ALA A 90 -9.86 5.14 -18.37
N ILE A 91 -11.12 5.19 -18.78
CA ILE A 91 -12.21 5.50 -17.86
C ILE A 91 -12.94 4.19 -17.58
N TYR A 92 -12.91 3.76 -16.32
CA TYR A 92 -13.68 2.62 -15.84
C TYR A 92 -14.97 3.11 -15.20
N TRP A 93 -16.07 2.41 -15.46
CA TRP A 93 -17.38 2.67 -14.87
C TRP A 93 -17.96 1.43 -14.20
N SER A 94 -18.56 1.65 -13.03
CA SER A 94 -19.46 0.69 -12.39
C SER A 94 -20.65 1.40 -11.76
N THR A 95 -21.73 0.66 -11.47
CA THR A 95 -22.86 1.19 -10.71
C THR A 95 -22.49 1.56 -9.27
N ARG A 96 -21.37 1.06 -8.76
CA ARG A 96 -20.94 1.25 -7.37
C ARG A 96 -20.08 2.50 -7.19
N THR A 97 -19.19 2.76 -8.15
CA THR A 97 -18.21 3.85 -8.06
C THR A 97 -18.48 4.99 -9.03
N GLY A 98 -19.27 4.78 -10.08
CA GLY A 98 -19.37 5.75 -11.18
C GLY A 98 -18.18 5.65 -12.13
N ALA A 99 -18.01 6.67 -12.98
CA ALA A 99 -16.97 6.71 -14.01
C ALA A 99 -15.72 7.42 -13.49
N HIS A 100 -14.57 6.75 -13.54
CA HIS A 100 -13.32 7.24 -13.01
C HIS A 100 -12.13 6.99 -13.93
N LEU A 101 -11.26 8.00 -14.01
CA LEU A 101 -10.06 8.00 -14.86
C LEU A 101 -8.88 7.31 -14.19
N VAL A 102 -8.19 6.45 -14.93
CA VAL A 102 -6.91 5.85 -14.54
C VAL A 102 -5.88 6.13 -15.63
N VAL A 103 -4.71 6.66 -15.27
CA VAL A 103 -3.71 7.17 -16.22
C VAL A 103 -2.37 6.45 -16.07
N GLY A 104 -1.74 6.17 -17.22
CA GLY A 104 -0.32 5.84 -17.37
C GLY A 104 0.12 4.62 -16.56
N PRO A 105 1.25 4.70 -15.84
CA PRO A 105 1.79 3.55 -15.09
C PRO A 105 0.83 2.95 -14.05
N ILE A 106 -0.10 3.75 -13.51
CA ILE A 106 -1.12 3.23 -12.58
C ILE A 106 -2.12 2.34 -13.34
N LEU A 107 -2.52 2.74 -14.54
CA LEU A 107 -3.42 1.95 -15.39
C LEU A 107 -2.75 0.63 -15.80
N GLU A 108 -1.51 0.70 -16.26
CA GLU A 108 -0.73 -0.48 -16.64
C GLU A 108 -0.64 -1.48 -15.49
N HIS A 109 -0.25 -1.00 -14.30
CA HIS A 109 -0.12 -1.86 -13.12
C HIS A 109 -1.46 -2.39 -12.62
N PHE A 110 -2.51 -1.57 -12.64
CA PHE A 110 -3.88 -2.01 -12.32
C PHE A 110 -4.30 -3.20 -13.21
N ARG A 111 -3.94 -3.17 -14.49
CA ARG A 111 -4.21 -4.25 -15.43
C ARG A 111 -3.41 -5.51 -15.18
N GLU A 112 -2.11 -5.36 -14.97
CA GLU A 112 -1.22 -6.49 -14.63
C GLU A 112 -1.66 -7.22 -13.37
N LEU A 113 -2.18 -6.48 -12.40
CA LEU A 113 -2.67 -7.03 -11.14
C LEU A 113 -4.04 -7.74 -11.24
N GLY A 114 -4.69 -7.74 -12.40
CA GLY A 114 -5.97 -8.42 -12.65
C GLY A 114 -7.19 -7.50 -12.60
N GLU A 115 -7.00 -6.19 -12.78
CA GLU A 115 -8.05 -5.17 -12.90
C GLU A 115 -9.14 -5.28 -11.81
N ASP A 116 -10.39 -5.22 -12.24
CA ASP A 116 -11.57 -5.18 -11.41
C ASP A 116 -11.90 -6.50 -10.72
N ALA A 117 -11.42 -7.64 -11.24
CA ALA A 117 -11.56 -8.93 -10.58
C ALA A 117 -10.87 -8.95 -9.21
N ARG A 118 -9.72 -8.29 -9.09
CA ARG A 118 -8.90 -8.31 -7.86
C ARG A 118 -8.96 -7.02 -7.07
N PHE A 119 -9.04 -5.88 -7.74
CA PHE A 119 -8.99 -4.54 -7.13
C PHE A 119 -10.33 -3.81 -7.15
N GLY A 120 -11.33 -4.37 -7.84
CA GLY A 120 -12.60 -3.70 -8.04
C GLY A 120 -12.45 -2.46 -8.92
N TYR A 121 -13.33 -1.47 -8.75
CA TYR A 121 -13.34 -0.30 -9.61
C TYR A 121 -12.62 0.88 -8.98
N PRO A 122 -12.00 1.76 -9.77
CA PRO A 122 -11.51 3.03 -9.26
C PRO A 122 -12.66 3.82 -8.63
N ALA A 123 -12.40 4.38 -7.46
CA ALA A 123 -13.30 5.25 -6.69
C ALA A 123 -12.87 6.73 -6.75
N THR A 124 -11.71 6.99 -7.34
CA THR A 124 -11.23 8.34 -7.66
C THR A 124 -10.61 8.33 -9.04
N ASP A 125 -10.56 9.51 -9.65
CA ASP A 125 -9.66 9.75 -10.77
C ASP A 125 -8.21 9.70 -10.33
N THR A 126 -7.29 9.53 -11.29
CA THR A 126 -5.86 9.70 -11.05
C THR A 126 -5.61 11.14 -10.63
N ARG A 127 -4.97 11.31 -9.48
CA ARG A 127 -4.63 12.62 -8.92
C ARG A 127 -3.17 12.64 -8.52
N LEU A 128 -2.55 13.81 -8.59
CA LEU A 128 -1.28 14.03 -7.91
C LEU A 128 -1.48 13.89 -6.40
N THR A 129 -0.47 13.35 -5.73
CA THR A 129 -0.42 13.37 -4.27
C THR A 129 -0.36 14.82 -3.77
N PRO A 130 -0.80 15.10 -2.53
CA PRO A 130 -0.80 16.46 -1.96
C PRO A 130 0.57 17.16 -1.94
N ASP A 131 1.67 16.40 -1.89
CA ASP A 131 3.05 16.89 -1.97
C ASP A 131 3.58 17.03 -3.41
N ALA A 132 2.74 16.69 -4.41
CA ALA A 132 3.04 16.66 -5.83
C ALA A 132 4.23 15.76 -6.25
N PHE A 133 4.64 14.81 -5.38
CA PHE A 133 5.76 13.91 -5.68
C PHE A 133 5.33 12.65 -6.45
N GLY A 134 4.08 12.23 -6.31
CA GLY A 134 3.53 11.05 -6.98
C GLY A 134 2.13 11.28 -7.53
N ALA A 135 1.54 10.20 -8.01
CA ALA A 135 0.14 10.13 -8.41
C ALA A 135 -0.53 8.91 -7.79
N TYR A 136 -1.85 8.92 -7.65
CA TYR A 136 -2.58 7.79 -7.09
C TYR A 136 -4.01 7.69 -7.59
N ASN A 137 -4.56 6.48 -7.47
CA ASN A 137 -5.99 6.19 -7.48
C ASN A 137 -6.35 5.40 -6.22
N HIS A 138 -7.54 5.66 -5.66
CA HIS A 138 -8.19 4.76 -4.72
C HIS A 138 -9.17 3.86 -5.47
N PHE A 139 -9.34 2.63 -4.98
CA PHE A 139 -10.18 1.60 -5.58
C PHE A 139 -11.08 0.99 -4.51
N LEU A 140 -12.28 0.62 -4.92
CA LEU A 140 -13.26 -0.05 -4.08
C LEU A 140 -13.29 -1.54 -4.45
N THR A 141 -12.68 -2.37 -3.60
CA THR A 141 -12.50 -3.80 -3.85
C THR A 141 -13.85 -4.54 -3.76
N PRO A 142 -13.98 -5.72 -4.37
CA PRO A 142 -15.22 -6.52 -4.27
C PRO A 142 -15.43 -7.17 -2.89
N ASP A 143 -14.45 -7.13 -1.99
CA ASP A 143 -14.53 -7.76 -0.66
C ASP A 143 -15.19 -6.83 0.37
N ALA A 144 -16.35 -7.24 0.89
CA ALA A 144 -17.14 -6.51 1.88
C ALA A 144 -16.44 -6.30 3.24
N GLN A 145 -15.36 -7.04 3.56
CA GLN A 145 -14.64 -6.85 4.84
C GLN A 145 -13.49 -5.86 4.75
N HIS A 146 -12.91 -5.66 3.56
CA HIS A 146 -11.72 -4.85 3.33
C HIS A 146 -11.82 -4.14 1.99
N GLU A 147 -12.85 -3.29 1.88
CA GLU A 147 -13.37 -2.70 0.64
C GLU A 147 -12.42 -1.72 -0.08
N ASN A 148 -11.18 -1.55 0.37
CA ASN A 148 -10.32 -0.49 -0.15
C ASN A 148 -8.95 -0.99 -0.62
N ALA A 149 -8.56 -0.52 -1.79
CA ALA A 149 -7.22 -0.59 -2.29
C ALA A 149 -6.77 0.77 -2.81
N SER A 150 -5.46 0.93 -2.99
CA SER A 150 -4.87 2.14 -3.55
C SER A 150 -3.65 1.75 -4.35
N ILE A 151 -3.48 2.36 -5.52
CA ILE A 151 -2.26 2.23 -6.31
C ILE A 151 -1.64 3.61 -6.36
N TYR A 152 -0.40 3.69 -5.89
CA TYR A 152 0.41 4.91 -5.88
C TYR A 152 1.58 4.72 -6.82
N TRP A 153 1.86 5.74 -7.63
CA TRP A 153 3.04 5.80 -8.46
C TRP A 153 3.96 6.91 -7.98
N THR A 154 5.25 6.61 -7.91
CA THR A 154 6.33 7.59 -7.72
C THR A 154 7.53 7.24 -8.57
N GLN A 155 8.34 8.24 -8.91
CA GLN A 155 9.72 7.99 -9.33
C GLN A 155 10.59 7.95 -8.05
N PRO A 156 11.34 6.88 -7.74
CA PRO A 156 11.78 5.80 -8.63
C PRO A 156 11.01 4.46 -8.51
N SER A 157 10.04 4.34 -7.61
CA SER A 157 9.49 3.04 -7.20
C SER A 157 8.45 2.45 -8.16
N GLY A 158 7.98 3.22 -9.15
CA GLY A 158 6.91 2.78 -10.03
C GLY A 158 5.55 2.73 -9.32
N ALA A 159 4.58 2.07 -9.95
CA ALA A 159 3.24 1.90 -9.41
C ALA A 159 3.22 0.72 -8.43
N ASN A 160 2.69 0.93 -7.23
CA ASN A 160 2.64 -0.05 -6.17
C ASN A 160 1.27 -0.05 -5.50
N ALA A 161 0.73 -1.24 -5.28
CA ALA A 161 -0.60 -1.48 -4.72
C ALA A 161 -0.55 -1.78 -3.23
N VAL A 162 -1.41 -1.09 -2.47
CA VAL A 162 -1.66 -1.31 -1.05
C VAL A 162 -3.14 -1.56 -0.86
N ARG A 163 -3.53 -2.61 -0.13
CA ARG A 163 -4.95 -2.99 0.03
C ARG A 163 -5.29 -3.45 1.45
N GLY A 164 -6.60 -3.50 1.71
CA GLY A 164 -7.21 -3.99 2.95
C GLY A 164 -6.59 -3.43 4.23
N ALA A 165 -6.41 -4.28 5.23
CA ALA A 165 -5.95 -3.87 6.55
C ALA A 165 -4.59 -3.14 6.54
N ILE A 166 -3.69 -3.47 5.60
CA ILE A 166 -2.42 -2.77 5.43
C ILE A 166 -2.65 -1.34 4.94
N ARG A 167 -3.50 -1.16 3.92
CA ARG A 167 -3.88 0.17 3.41
C ARG A 167 -4.58 1.00 4.47
N ASP A 168 -5.48 0.41 5.24
CA ASP A 168 -6.21 1.13 6.29
C ASP A 168 -5.29 1.53 7.44
N LYS A 169 -4.29 0.70 7.79
CA LYS A 169 -3.23 1.10 8.72
C LYS A 169 -2.39 2.25 8.16
N TRP A 170 -1.97 2.16 6.90
CA TRP A 170 -1.19 3.22 6.26
C TRP A 170 -1.95 4.55 6.23
N ALA A 171 -3.25 4.50 5.89
CA ALA A 171 -4.16 5.63 5.96
C ALA A 171 -4.19 6.27 7.37
N ALA A 172 -4.32 5.45 8.41
CA ALA A 172 -4.31 5.91 9.80
C ALA A 172 -2.98 6.53 10.24
N THR A 173 -1.86 6.19 9.57
CA THR A 173 -0.55 6.81 9.80
C THR A 173 -0.32 8.10 9.02
N GLY A 174 -1.29 8.56 8.23
CA GLY A 174 -1.21 9.81 7.47
C GLY A 174 -0.76 9.65 6.01
N TRP A 175 -0.89 8.45 5.43
CA TRP A 175 -0.58 8.18 4.03
C TRP A 175 0.87 8.49 3.66
N GLU A 176 1.10 9.00 2.44
CA GLU A 176 2.42 9.40 1.94
C GLU A 176 3.08 10.54 2.74
N ARG A 177 2.29 11.32 3.47
CA ARG A 177 2.81 12.37 4.38
C ARG A 177 3.11 11.85 5.78
N GLY A 178 2.76 10.59 6.05
CA GLY A 178 3.07 9.88 7.29
C GLY A 178 4.54 9.45 7.36
N PRO A 179 4.96 8.90 8.51
CA PRO A 179 6.36 8.50 8.73
C PRO A 179 6.83 7.34 7.83
N LEU A 180 5.89 6.60 7.25
CA LEU A 180 6.18 5.49 6.34
C LEU A 180 6.45 5.98 4.91
N GLY A 181 5.94 7.15 4.51
CA GLY A 181 6.07 7.64 3.14
C GLY A 181 5.29 6.80 2.11
N TYR A 182 5.89 6.60 0.95
CA TYR A 182 5.31 5.93 -0.22
C TYR A 182 5.54 4.42 -0.23
N PRO A 183 4.58 3.63 -0.74
CA PRO A 183 4.81 2.21 -0.97
C PRO A 183 5.87 2.01 -2.06
N VAL A 184 6.77 1.07 -1.81
CA VAL A 184 7.84 0.69 -2.75
C VAL A 184 7.72 -0.75 -3.25
N THR A 185 6.75 -1.49 -2.73
CA THR A 185 6.34 -2.81 -3.22
C THR A 185 4.83 -2.89 -3.28
N ASP A 186 4.32 -3.77 -4.14
CA ASP A 186 3.02 -4.38 -3.93
C ASP A 186 2.94 -5.15 -2.60
N GLU A 187 1.73 -5.60 -2.25
CA GLU A 187 1.52 -6.46 -1.10
C GLU A 187 2.13 -7.85 -1.34
N LEU A 188 3.18 -8.18 -0.58
CA LEU A 188 3.90 -9.45 -0.63
C LEU A 188 3.38 -10.42 0.45
N SER A 189 3.65 -11.71 0.27
CA SER A 189 3.45 -12.72 1.31
C SER A 189 4.68 -12.81 2.20
N THR A 190 4.47 -12.96 3.51
CA THR A 190 5.57 -13.27 4.42
C THR A 190 6.18 -14.64 4.09
N PRO A 191 7.47 -14.88 4.36
CA PRO A 191 8.14 -16.13 3.98
C PRO A 191 7.53 -17.41 4.60
N ASP A 192 6.86 -17.30 5.74
CA ASP A 192 6.13 -18.39 6.40
C ASP A 192 4.75 -18.67 5.78
N GLY A 193 4.31 -17.84 4.82
CA GLY A 193 3.02 -17.96 4.13
C GLY A 193 1.79 -17.57 4.95
N VAL A 194 1.94 -17.04 6.16
CA VAL A 194 0.82 -16.76 7.08
C VAL A 194 0.29 -15.33 6.93
N GLY A 195 1.19 -14.37 6.76
CA GLY A 195 0.88 -12.95 6.73
C GLY A 195 1.19 -12.29 5.40
N ARG A 196 0.96 -10.98 5.38
CA ARG A 196 1.18 -10.11 4.22
C ARG A 196 1.91 -8.85 4.65
N TYR A 197 2.63 -8.21 3.75
CA TYR A 197 3.29 -6.94 4.05
C TYR A 197 3.48 -6.07 2.81
N ASN A 198 3.54 -4.76 3.02
CA ASN A 198 4.08 -3.81 2.05
C ASN A 198 5.32 -3.15 2.66
N GLN A 199 6.32 -2.89 1.81
CA GLN A 199 7.45 -2.03 2.17
C GLN A 199 7.16 -0.60 1.72
N PHE A 200 7.69 0.35 2.48
CA PHE A 200 7.60 1.77 2.22
C PHE A 200 9.00 2.41 2.30
N ASN A 201 9.17 3.58 1.69
CA ASN A 201 10.46 4.26 1.64
C ASN A 201 10.88 4.90 2.98
N GLY A 202 9.94 5.13 3.89
CA GLY A 202 10.21 5.73 5.20
C GLY A 202 10.84 7.12 5.09
N ASP A 203 11.90 7.34 5.85
CA ASP A 203 12.74 8.55 5.78
C ASP A 203 13.82 8.48 4.68
N GLY A 204 13.81 7.42 3.86
CA GLY A 204 14.81 7.14 2.83
C GLY A 204 16.16 6.63 3.35
N ARG A 205 16.35 6.54 4.68
CA ARG A 205 17.58 6.06 5.31
C ARG A 205 17.41 4.69 5.94
N PHE A 206 16.23 4.41 6.51
CA PHE A 206 15.95 3.18 7.20
C PHE A 206 14.70 2.47 6.65
N PRO A 207 14.60 1.13 6.82
CA PRO A 207 13.45 0.39 6.34
C PRO A 207 12.15 0.87 7.01
N ALA A 208 11.06 0.84 6.25
CA ALA A 208 9.71 1.04 6.76
C ALA A 208 8.77 0.01 6.14
N GLY A 209 7.84 -0.50 6.94
CA GLY A 209 6.92 -1.53 6.50
C GLY A 209 5.67 -1.59 7.36
N ILE A 210 4.60 -2.12 6.78
CA ILE A 210 3.43 -2.57 7.53
C ILE A 210 3.31 -4.06 7.30
N VAL A 211 3.25 -4.82 8.39
CA VAL A 211 3.08 -6.27 8.38
C VAL A 211 1.72 -6.60 8.97
N TRP A 212 0.97 -7.45 8.28
CA TRP A 212 -0.31 -7.98 8.72
C TRP A 212 -0.23 -9.50 8.93
N SER A 213 -0.90 -9.97 9.98
CA SER A 213 -1.25 -11.39 10.13
C SER A 213 -2.71 -11.54 10.60
N PRO A 214 -3.34 -12.70 10.40
CA PRO A 214 -4.68 -12.96 10.93
C PRO A 214 -4.79 -12.79 12.46
N ARG A 215 -3.70 -13.03 13.19
CA ARG A 215 -3.68 -13.00 14.66
C ARG A 215 -3.47 -11.59 15.23
N THR A 216 -2.65 -10.79 14.56
CA THR A 216 -2.20 -9.48 15.09
C THR A 216 -2.88 -8.31 14.42
N GLY A 217 -3.46 -8.49 13.23
CA GLY A 217 -3.80 -7.37 12.37
C GLY A 217 -2.56 -6.69 11.80
N ALA A 218 -2.76 -5.53 11.17
CA ALA A 218 -1.70 -4.76 10.52
C ALA A 218 -0.99 -3.85 11.52
N HIS A 219 0.33 -3.86 11.53
CA HIS A 219 1.16 -3.01 12.37
C HIS A 219 2.37 -2.46 11.63
N SER A 220 2.74 -1.22 11.93
CA SER A 220 3.93 -0.58 11.36
C SER A 220 5.20 -0.92 12.14
N VAL A 221 6.27 -1.15 11.39
CA VAL A 221 7.64 -1.26 11.89
C VAL A 221 8.50 -0.38 11.01
N GLN A 222 9.29 0.52 11.58
CA GLN A 222 10.07 1.48 10.80
C GLN A 222 11.44 1.76 11.44
N GLY A 223 12.26 2.54 10.74
CA GLY A 223 13.53 3.01 11.28
C GLY A 223 14.52 1.89 11.62
N VAL A 224 15.36 2.18 12.60
CA VAL A 224 16.32 1.25 13.20
C VAL A 224 15.67 0.04 13.86
N ILE A 225 14.42 0.14 14.31
CA ILE A 225 13.68 -1.02 14.85
C ILE A 225 13.33 -1.98 13.70
N ALA A 226 12.85 -1.47 12.56
CA ALA A 226 12.62 -2.29 11.37
C ALA A 226 13.91 -2.91 10.84
N GLN A 227 15.01 -2.16 10.84
CA GLN A 227 16.32 -2.69 10.47
C GLN A 227 16.67 -3.92 11.32
N ARG A 228 16.59 -3.80 12.65
CA ARG A 228 16.88 -4.92 13.56
C ARG A 228 15.90 -6.09 13.38
N TYR A 229 14.63 -5.79 13.16
CA TYR A 229 13.61 -6.80 12.89
C TYR A 229 13.91 -7.62 11.63
N LEU A 230 14.34 -6.96 10.55
CA LEU A 230 14.70 -7.62 9.29
C LEU A 230 16.01 -8.41 9.39
N GLU A 231 17.02 -7.92 10.12
CA GLU A 231 18.25 -8.67 10.43
C GLU A 231 17.95 -10.01 11.12
N LEU A 232 16.88 -10.05 11.91
CA LEU A 232 16.41 -11.25 12.61
C LEU A 232 15.37 -12.04 11.81
N SER A 233 15.34 -11.89 10.47
CA SER A 233 14.43 -12.58 9.54
C SER A 233 12.95 -12.20 9.65
N GLY A 234 12.65 -11.05 10.27
CA GLY A 234 11.31 -10.46 10.27
C GLY A 234 10.23 -11.41 10.82
N PRO A 235 9.07 -11.54 10.15
CA PRO A 235 7.95 -12.36 10.61
C PRO A 235 8.28 -13.85 10.73
N ALA A 236 9.19 -14.35 9.90
CA ALA A 236 9.63 -15.75 9.92
C ALA A 236 10.71 -16.03 10.99
N GLY A 237 11.21 -14.98 11.64
CA GLY A 237 12.27 -15.04 12.63
C GLY A 237 11.81 -15.24 14.07
N VAL A 238 12.77 -15.14 14.99
CA VAL A 238 12.54 -15.32 16.44
C VAL A 238 11.54 -14.31 17.03
N LEU A 239 11.44 -13.12 16.43
CA LEU A 239 10.55 -12.07 16.90
C LEU A 239 9.09 -12.32 16.48
N GLY A 240 8.82 -13.03 15.38
CA GLY A 240 7.46 -13.23 14.87
C GLY A 240 6.80 -11.95 14.37
N TYR A 241 5.47 -11.88 14.39
CA TYR A 241 4.70 -10.74 13.87
C TYR A 241 4.65 -9.57 14.85
N PRO A 242 4.63 -8.30 14.38
CA PRO A 242 4.39 -7.16 15.25
C PRO A 242 2.98 -7.21 15.86
N THR A 243 2.87 -6.76 17.11
CA THR A 243 1.63 -6.66 17.90
C THR A 243 1.31 -5.21 18.31
N THR A 244 2.23 -4.31 18.01
CA THR A 244 2.08 -2.86 18.16
C THR A 244 2.67 -2.19 16.94
N ASP A 245 2.18 -0.98 16.65
CA ASP A 245 2.95 -0.03 15.84
C ASP A 245 4.21 0.41 16.61
N GLU A 246 5.08 1.18 15.97
CA GLU A 246 6.24 1.77 16.65
C GLU A 246 5.83 2.91 17.57
N LEU A 247 5.94 2.68 18.88
CA LEU A 247 5.50 3.60 19.92
C LEU A 247 6.69 4.29 20.60
N GLY A 248 6.49 5.50 21.11
CA GLY A 248 7.43 6.13 22.04
C GLY A 248 7.39 5.41 23.39
N THR A 249 8.54 5.22 24.02
CA THR A 249 8.59 4.66 25.38
C THR A 249 7.95 5.62 26.38
N PRO A 250 7.29 5.10 27.42
CA PRO A 250 6.64 5.92 28.44
C PRO A 250 7.53 6.97 29.14
N ASP A 251 8.84 6.76 29.24
CA ASP A 251 9.81 7.72 29.80
C ASP A 251 10.27 8.83 28.82
N GLY A 252 9.83 8.75 27.56
CA GLY A 252 10.17 9.69 26.50
C GLY A 252 11.58 9.57 25.91
N ARG A 253 12.39 8.57 26.31
CA ARG A 253 13.80 8.45 25.87
C ARG A 253 13.98 7.66 24.57
N GLY A 254 13.06 6.77 24.25
CA GLY A 254 13.22 5.78 23.19
C GLY A 254 11.94 5.45 22.45
N ARG A 255 12.03 4.41 21.63
CA ARG A 255 10.92 3.85 20.85
C ARG A 255 10.93 2.33 20.94
N TYR A 256 9.79 1.69 20.69
CA TYR A 256 9.70 0.23 20.73
C TYR A 256 8.59 -0.33 19.83
N ASN A 257 8.76 -1.60 19.46
CA ASN A 257 7.69 -2.47 18.98
C ASN A 257 7.64 -3.74 19.84
N HIS A 258 6.44 -4.30 20.03
CA HIS A 258 6.25 -5.64 20.57
C HIS A 258 5.89 -6.63 19.47
N PHE A 259 6.29 -7.90 19.64
CA PHE A 259 6.11 -8.95 18.65
C PHE A 259 5.66 -10.28 19.28
N THR A 260 5.12 -11.18 18.45
CA THR A 260 4.49 -12.44 18.89
C THR A 260 5.45 -13.57 19.22
N GLY A 261 6.77 -13.40 19.04
CA GLY A 261 7.80 -14.44 19.20
C GLY A 261 7.60 -15.29 20.46
N THR A 262 8.10 -16.52 20.48
CA THR A 262 7.81 -17.48 21.56
C THR A 262 8.14 -16.91 22.94
N GLY A 263 7.13 -16.78 23.82
CA GLY A 263 7.26 -16.14 25.13
C GLY A 263 7.13 -14.60 25.12
N GLY A 264 6.77 -14.02 23.97
CA GLY A 264 6.76 -12.59 23.69
C GLY A 264 8.14 -12.08 23.26
N ALA A 265 8.15 -11.10 22.35
CA ALA A 265 9.36 -10.44 21.89
C ALA A 265 9.17 -8.92 21.84
N SER A 266 10.27 -8.17 21.94
CA SER A 266 10.26 -6.71 21.80
C SER A 266 11.58 -6.24 21.24
N VAL A 267 11.54 -5.15 20.50
CA VAL A 267 12.74 -4.39 20.12
C VAL A 267 12.58 -3.00 20.70
N TYR A 268 13.56 -2.55 21.47
CA TYR A 268 13.63 -1.21 22.04
C TYR A 268 14.82 -0.48 21.46
N TRP A 269 14.66 0.81 21.21
CA TRP A 269 15.71 1.69 20.70
C TRP A 269 15.81 2.96 21.53
N THR A 270 17.05 3.40 21.77
CA THR A 270 17.39 4.77 22.17
C THR A 270 18.56 5.28 21.34
N PRO A 271 18.78 6.61 21.26
CA PRO A 271 19.99 7.15 20.62
C PRO A 271 21.31 6.66 21.23
N GLN A 272 21.32 6.27 22.52
CA GLN A 272 22.52 5.86 23.24
C GLN A 272 22.83 4.38 23.06
N THR A 273 21.80 3.53 23.03
CA THR A 273 21.97 2.08 23.01
C THR A 273 21.89 1.50 21.60
N GLY A 274 21.13 2.12 20.69
CA GLY A 274 20.71 1.45 19.46
C GLY A 274 19.54 0.49 19.70
N ALA A 275 19.18 -0.26 18.66
CA ALA A 275 17.98 -1.11 18.65
C ALA A 275 18.35 -2.54 19.08
N HIS A 276 17.76 -3.00 20.19
CA HIS A 276 18.04 -4.32 20.74
C HIS A 276 16.76 -5.08 21.01
N GLU A 277 16.77 -6.35 20.61
CA GLU A 277 15.72 -7.30 20.87
C GLU A 277 15.86 -7.94 22.26
N VAL A 278 14.72 -8.16 22.90
CA VAL A 278 14.60 -8.93 24.12
C VAL A 278 13.37 -9.83 23.96
N TYR A 279 13.52 -11.13 24.20
CA TYR A 279 12.43 -12.10 24.01
C TYR A 279 12.40 -13.18 25.09
N GLY A 280 11.37 -14.03 25.04
CA GLY A 280 11.25 -15.20 25.91
C GLY A 280 11.23 -14.86 27.41
N GLY A 281 11.87 -15.74 28.20
CA GLY A 281 11.92 -15.62 29.66
C GLY A 281 12.60 -14.35 30.15
N ILE A 282 13.65 -13.90 29.46
CA ILE A 282 14.38 -12.66 29.80
C ILE A 282 13.46 -11.45 29.65
N ARG A 283 12.74 -11.34 28.54
CA ARG A 283 11.75 -10.28 28.34
C ARG A 283 10.65 -10.33 29.39
N ALA A 284 10.16 -11.52 29.71
CA ALA A 284 9.13 -11.69 30.73
C ALA A 284 9.60 -11.16 32.09
N ARG A 285 10.84 -11.48 32.51
CA ARG A 285 11.42 -10.94 33.75
C ARG A 285 11.56 -9.42 33.70
N TRP A 286 12.15 -8.88 32.64
CA TRP A 286 12.32 -7.42 32.50
C TRP A 286 10.97 -6.68 32.50
N SER A 287 9.92 -7.26 31.91
CA SER A 287 8.56 -6.71 31.96
C SER A 287 8.00 -6.63 33.37
N GLN A 288 8.23 -7.66 34.20
CA GLN A 288 7.77 -7.69 35.60
C GLN A 288 8.49 -6.65 36.46
N LEU A 289 9.72 -6.28 36.09
CA LEU A 289 10.51 -5.25 36.76
C LEU A 289 10.09 -3.83 36.36
N GLY A 290 9.22 -3.67 35.36
CA GLY A 290 8.77 -2.37 34.87
C GLY A 290 9.47 -1.87 33.60
N TRP A 291 9.97 -2.77 32.76
CA TRP A 291 10.55 -2.45 31.44
C TRP A 291 11.69 -1.44 31.51
N GLU A 292 11.74 -0.46 30.60
CA GLU A 292 12.78 0.57 30.52
C GLU A 292 12.82 1.49 31.74
N ARG A 293 11.74 1.53 32.54
CA ARG A 293 11.67 2.27 33.81
C ARG A 293 12.17 1.47 35.00
N SER A 294 12.48 0.19 34.82
CA SER A 294 13.08 -0.64 35.86
C SER A 294 14.49 -0.17 36.20
N TYR A 295 15.03 -0.71 37.29
CA TYR A 295 16.42 -0.41 37.68
C TYR A 295 17.45 -0.88 36.64
N LEU A 296 17.08 -1.77 35.71
CA LEU A 296 17.95 -2.25 34.63
C LEU A 296 18.08 -1.23 33.49
N GLY A 297 17.05 -0.42 33.23
CA GLY A 297 17.00 0.50 32.10
C GLY A 297 16.75 -0.20 30.76
N TYR A 298 17.31 0.36 29.67
CA TYR A 298 17.17 -0.16 28.31
C TYR A 298 18.11 -1.32 28.01
N PRO A 299 17.75 -2.24 27.09
CA PRO A 299 18.69 -3.25 26.60
C PRO A 299 19.84 -2.62 25.81
N VAL A 300 21.06 -3.15 26.02
CA VAL A 300 22.29 -2.76 25.30
C VAL A 300 22.87 -3.90 24.46
N THR A 301 22.34 -5.11 24.62
CA THR A 301 22.63 -6.26 23.75
C THR A 301 21.34 -7.00 23.40
N GLY A 302 21.36 -7.67 22.24
CA GLY A 302 20.43 -8.76 21.99
C GLY A 302 20.75 -9.97 22.87
N GLU A 303 19.84 -10.94 22.91
CA GLU A 303 20.07 -12.18 23.66
C GLU A 303 21.24 -12.98 23.05
N HIS A 304 22.22 -13.35 23.87
CA HIS A 304 23.43 -14.09 23.47
C HIS A 304 23.69 -15.29 24.38
N ASP A 305 24.50 -16.24 23.89
CA ASP A 305 24.84 -17.46 24.63
C ASP A 305 25.85 -17.19 25.74
N ILE A 306 25.61 -17.82 26.90
CA ILE A 306 26.52 -17.90 28.05
C ILE A 306 26.63 -19.38 28.49
N PRO A 307 27.67 -19.80 29.25
CA PRO A 307 27.87 -21.22 29.57
C PRO A 307 26.65 -21.91 30.19
N GLN A 308 25.92 -21.22 31.08
CA GLN A 308 24.74 -21.73 31.76
C GLN A 308 23.42 -21.50 31.01
N GLY A 309 23.41 -20.83 29.86
CA GLY A 309 22.20 -20.54 29.08
C GLY A 309 22.32 -19.30 28.21
N ARG A 310 21.46 -18.30 28.43
CA ARG A 310 21.34 -17.11 27.59
C ARG A 310 21.32 -15.84 28.44
N ALA A 311 21.78 -14.72 27.92
CA ALA A 311 21.71 -13.43 28.63
C ALA A 311 21.39 -12.26 27.70
N SER A 312 20.80 -11.21 28.28
CA SER A 312 20.75 -9.87 27.70
C SER A 312 21.30 -8.87 28.71
N GLU A 313 22.10 -7.94 28.21
CA GLU A 313 22.62 -6.83 29.00
C GLU A 313 21.69 -5.61 28.86
N PHE A 314 21.60 -4.85 29.94
CA PHE A 314 20.85 -3.61 30.05
C PHE A 314 21.78 -2.49 30.56
N GLU A 315 21.36 -1.23 30.45
CA GLU A 315 22.15 -0.06 30.85
C GLU A 315 22.82 -0.24 32.23
N ASN A 316 22.04 -0.75 33.20
CA ASN A 316 22.42 -0.83 34.61
C ASN A 316 22.36 -2.27 35.16
N GLY A 317 22.47 -3.29 34.31
CA GLY A 317 22.49 -4.68 34.77
C GLY A 317 22.36 -5.69 33.64
N TYR A 318 22.03 -6.93 33.97
CA TYR A 318 21.79 -7.99 32.99
C TYR A 318 20.77 -8.99 33.53
N VAL A 319 20.19 -9.76 32.62
CA VAL A 319 19.26 -10.84 32.94
C VAL A 319 19.73 -12.10 32.25
N GLU A 320 19.81 -13.19 33.00
CA GLU A 320 20.19 -14.52 32.51
C GLU A 320 18.99 -15.46 32.53
N TRP A 321 18.87 -16.30 31.50
CA TRP A 321 18.04 -17.50 31.50
C TRP A 321 18.95 -18.73 31.57
N HIS A 322 18.72 -19.60 32.54
CA HIS A 322 19.51 -20.82 32.78
C HIS A 322 18.87 -22.02 32.09
N ARG A 323 19.61 -22.64 31.17
CA ARG A 323 19.07 -23.70 30.30
C ARG A 323 18.65 -24.96 31.04
N ASP A 324 19.35 -25.29 32.13
CA ASP A 324 19.16 -26.56 32.85
C ASP A 324 18.00 -26.50 33.85
N THR A 325 17.67 -25.30 34.34
CA THR A 325 16.65 -25.11 35.38
C THR A 325 15.43 -24.33 34.88
N GLY A 326 15.56 -23.63 33.75
CA GLY A 326 14.57 -22.66 33.28
C GLY A 326 14.50 -21.37 34.12
N ALA A 327 15.40 -21.20 35.10
CA ALA A 327 15.41 -20.02 35.96
C ALA A 327 15.76 -18.76 35.15
N VAL A 328 15.08 -17.64 35.48
CA VAL A 328 15.43 -16.31 34.94
C VAL A 328 15.82 -15.43 36.11
N VAL A 329 17.06 -14.92 36.09
CA VAL A 329 17.65 -14.16 37.20
C VAL A 329 18.22 -12.84 36.68
N ASP A 330 17.93 -11.76 37.39
CA ASP A 330 18.35 -10.38 37.11
C ASP A 330 19.40 -9.91 38.11
N PHE A 331 20.39 -9.17 37.61
CA PHE A 331 21.52 -8.67 38.39
C PHE A 331 21.75 -7.18 38.09
N PRO A 332 22.01 -6.33 39.10
CA PRO A 332 22.47 -4.97 38.86
C PRO A 332 23.91 -4.95 38.34
N LYS A 333 24.28 -3.88 37.65
CA LYS A 333 25.67 -3.59 37.29
C LYS A 333 26.39 -3.08 38.53
N ASN A 334 27.54 -3.69 38.85
CA ASN A 334 28.37 -3.35 40.01
C ASN A 334 28.94 -1.94 39.93
#